data_AF-A0A344LHA8-F1
#
_entry.id   AF-A0A344LHA8-F1
#
_cell.length_a   1.000
_cell.length_b   1.000
_cell.length_c   1.000
_cell.angle_alpha   90.00
_cell.angle_beta   90.00
_cell.angle_gamma   90.00
#
_symmetry.space_group_name_H-M   'P 1'
#
loop_
_entity.id
_entity.type
_entity.pdbx_description
1 polymer ?
#
loop_
_entity_poly.entity_id
_entity_poly.type
_entity_poly.pdbx_seq_one_letter_code
_entity_poly.pdbx_strand_id
1 'polypeptide(L)'
;MERDEVRQLVVSGSFAELRERAYAGHTTAAIFLDHLAGLLGWEDELPALADAGNAYAVRRMAERRSFSDDLTGLRALADQGHRPSEEMLVRRLVAQEAVEELRARAEAGSRYAKYELPSLLVRMGRLDEVRESAEAGDEPSMDAYVRHLWSTNEVAEIERLAQAGDRTAATFLVYRYARTEPDRAIEVLYWADHAATWGGWKLESLLAAQGRVEELRARVPGSWHARSELVELLAKREDLAGLREFAGAGDAKAKKYLVSAYFARGDEQALQKLAAEGYPRAEAMLARLRRPAEPAPVRARRPPKPDLGTLRARVADGDEEAAGVLINELRVAGRAGELLEHAKAGRAKAWRYYLWVLAEQDRDTELRPLADAGDAEAARHLAAVLGRKRLVHELAERAAAGNTDAGRALLVVIDPPDTSDEDRPDY
;
A
#
# COMPACT_ATOMS: atom_id res chain seq x y z
N MET A 1 21.90 6.70 12.32
CA MET A 1 22.71 6.72 13.56
C MET A 1 21.81 6.58 14.76
N GLU A 2 20.98 7.57 15.09
CA GLU A 2 20.07 7.53 16.25
C GLU A 2 19.10 6.32 16.25
N ARG A 3 18.40 6.07 15.14
CA ARG A 3 17.45 4.95 15.02
C ARG A 3 18.12 3.59 15.07
N ASP A 4 19.32 3.46 14.52
CA ASP A 4 20.05 2.19 14.50
C ASP A 4 20.57 1.82 15.89
N GLU A 5 21.03 2.81 16.66
CA GLU A 5 21.41 2.63 18.06
C GLU A 5 20.22 2.20 18.91
N VAL A 6 19.07 2.86 18.78
CA VAL A 6 17.84 2.48 19.50
C VAL A 6 17.38 1.07 19.12
N ARG A 7 17.48 0.70 17.84
CA ARG A 7 17.20 -0.67 17.38
C ARG A 7 18.16 -1.69 18.01
N GLN A 8 19.44 -1.35 18.17
CA GLN A 8 20.39 -2.24 18.84
C GLN A 8 20.02 -2.43 20.32
N LEU A 9 19.55 -1.40 21.03
CA LEU A 9 19.10 -1.54 22.42
C LEU A 9 17.94 -2.54 22.57
N VAL A 10 17.02 -2.59 21.60
CA VAL A 10 15.96 -3.61 21.57
C VAL A 10 16.54 -4.99 21.29
N VAL A 11 17.44 -5.10 20.30
CA VAL A 11 18.06 -6.37 19.91
C VAL A 11 18.90 -6.97 21.04
N SER A 12 19.59 -6.13 21.81
CA SER A 12 20.39 -6.55 22.96
C SER A 12 19.58 -6.73 24.25
N GLY A 13 18.29 -6.39 24.25
CA GLY A 13 17.45 -6.40 25.44
C GLY A 13 17.83 -5.34 26.50
N SER A 14 18.56 -4.30 26.11
CA SER A 14 19.00 -3.19 26.98
C SER A 14 17.86 -2.21 27.29
N PHE A 15 16.74 -2.70 27.82
CA PHE A 15 15.54 -1.89 28.07
C PHE A 15 15.74 -0.81 29.15
N ALA A 16 16.72 -0.96 30.04
CA ALA A 16 17.06 0.07 31.02
C ALA A 16 17.62 1.33 30.35
N GLU A 17 18.58 1.15 29.43
CA GLU A 17 19.15 2.25 28.65
C GLU A 17 18.11 2.84 27.68
N LEU A 18 17.22 2.01 27.12
CA LEU A 18 16.12 2.49 26.29
C LEU A 18 15.19 3.44 27.09
N ARG A 19 14.87 3.09 28.35
CA ARG A 19 14.09 3.95 29.26
C ARG A 19 14.80 5.27 29.56
N GLU A 20 16.07 5.20 29.92
CA GLU A 20 16.87 6.40 30.21
C GLU A 20 16.87 7.38 29.04
N ARG A 21 17.13 6.89 27.82
CA ARG A 21 17.09 7.72 26.62
C ARG A 21 15.69 8.27 26.35
N ALA A 22 14.65 7.46 26.49
CA ALA A 22 13.27 7.90 26.30
C ALA A 22 12.89 9.06 27.25
N TYR A 23 13.23 8.94 28.54
CA TYR A 23 12.94 9.95 29.56
C TYR A 23 13.83 11.19 29.49
N ALA A 24 15.00 11.07 28.85
CA ALA A 24 15.82 12.21 28.48
C ALA A 24 15.29 13.00 27.26
N GLY A 25 14.12 12.64 26.70
CA GLY A 25 13.48 13.33 25.58
C GLY A 25 13.94 12.83 24.19
N HIS A 26 14.58 11.66 24.13
CA HIS A 26 15.07 11.10 22.88
C HIS A 26 13.92 10.45 22.09
N THR A 27 13.44 11.17 21.06
CA THR A 27 12.20 10.86 20.33
C THR A 27 12.12 9.41 19.86
N THR A 28 13.18 8.88 19.26
CA THR A 28 13.17 7.51 18.73
C THR A 28 13.09 6.47 19.84
N ALA A 29 13.80 6.67 20.95
CA ALA A 29 13.77 5.76 22.10
C ALA A 29 12.38 5.77 22.75
N ALA A 30 11.78 6.96 22.86
CA ALA A 30 10.45 7.14 23.42
C ALA A 30 9.37 6.43 22.58
N ILE A 31 9.43 6.47 21.25
CA ILE A 31 8.49 5.74 20.37
C ILE A 31 8.58 4.23 20.61
N PHE A 32 9.80 3.70 20.63
CA PHE A 32 10.03 2.27 20.84
C PHE A 32 9.58 1.82 22.24
N LEU A 33 9.84 2.64 23.26
CA LEU A 33 9.37 2.37 24.61
C LEU A 33 7.84 2.42 24.71
N ASP A 34 7.18 3.36 24.03
CA ASP A 34 5.71 3.41 23.95
C ASP A 34 5.13 2.14 23.29
N HIS A 35 5.71 1.67 22.19
CA HIS A 35 5.27 0.42 21.55
C HIS A 35 5.46 -0.79 22.47
N LEU A 36 6.62 -0.90 23.11
CA LEU A 36 6.89 -1.98 24.07
C LEU A 36 5.95 -1.92 25.27
N ALA A 37 5.73 -0.74 25.83
CA ALA A 37 4.82 -0.54 26.96
C ALA A 37 3.39 -0.96 26.63
N GLY A 38 2.93 -0.68 25.41
CA GLY A 38 1.60 -1.11 24.94
C GLY A 38 1.46 -2.62 24.80
N LEU A 39 2.52 -3.30 24.35
CA LEU A 39 2.51 -4.76 24.13
C LEU A 39 2.81 -5.56 25.39
N LEU A 40 3.60 -5.01 26.31
CA LEU A 40 4.01 -5.66 27.56
C LEU A 40 3.15 -5.24 28.75
N GLY A 41 2.20 -4.33 28.57
CA GLY A 41 1.33 -3.84 29.63
C GLY A 41 2.06 -2.96 30.65
N TRP A 42 3.13 -2.26 30.26
CA TRP A 42 3.84 -1.32 31.13
C TRP A 42 3.15 0.05 31.15
N GLU A 43 1.89 0.06 31.57
CA GLU A 43 1.05 1.26 31.51
C GLU A 43 1.55 2.41 32.40
N ASP A 44 2.27 2.09 33.48
CA ASP A 44 2.84 3.07 34.42
C ASP A 44 3.93 3.95 33.78
N GLU A 45 4.46 3.56 32.62
CA GLU A 45 5.50 4.30 31.89
C GLU A 45 4.90 5.44 31.02
N LEU A 46 3.59 5.38 30.71
CA LEU A 46 2.95 6.35 29.79
C LEU A 46 2.96 7.81 30.29
N PRO A 47 2.72 8.11 31.59
CA PRO A 47 2.79 9.49 32.08
C PRO A 47 4.18 10.11 31.93
N ALA A 48 5.24 9.38 32.30
CA ALA A 48 6.61 9.87 32.17
C ALA A 48 7.01 10.10 30.70
N LEU A 49 6.56 9.23 29.80
CA LEU A 49 6.73 9.42 28.35
C LEU A 49 5.99 10.67 27.85
N ALA A 50 4.77 10.91 28.34
CA ALA A 50 3.99 12.09 27.97
C ALA A 50 4.62 13.38 28.49
N ASP A 51 5.11 13.39 29.74
CA ASP A 51 5.84 14.51 30.34
C ASP A 51 7.15 14.80 29.60
N ALA A 52 7.79 13.77 29.04
CA ALA A 52 8.96 13.89 28.16
C ALA A 52 8.61 14.34 26.73
N GLY A 53 7.35 14.62 26.42
CA GLY A 53 6.90 15.14 25.12
C GLY A 53 6.64 14.06 24.05
N ASN A 54 6.48 12.79 24.42
CA ASN A 54 6.16 11.73 23.47
C ASN A 54 4.71 11.84 22.97
N ALA A 55 4.55 12.25 21.71
CA ALA A 55 3.26 12.40 21.05
C ALA A 55 2.38 11.13 21.03
N TYR A 56 2.99 9.93 20.95
CA TYR A 56 2.27 8.65 20.95
C TYR A 56 1.75 8.27 22.33
N ALA A 57 2.56 8.46 23.38
CA ALA A 57 2.14 8.25 24.76
C ALA A 57 1.03 9.23 25.14
N VAL A 58 1.20 10.49 24.77
CA VAL A 58 0.17 11.54 24.89
C VAL A 58 -1.12 11.13 24.18
N ARG A 59 -1.04 10.68 22.91
CA ARG A 59 -2.20 10.20 22.14
C ARG A 59 -2.88 9.02 22.82
N ARG A 60 -2.12 8.00 23.25
CA ARG A 60 -2.67 6.80 23.88
C ARG A 60 -3.33 7.12 25.23
N MET A 61 -2.74 8.02 26.01
CA MET A 61 -3.38 8.55 27.22
C MET A 61 -4.66 9.31 26.89
N ALA A 62 -4.68 10.09 25.82
CA ALA A 62 -5.87 10.82 25.37
C ALA A 62 -6.97 9.88 24.82
N GLU A 63 -6.63 8.83 24.07
CA GLU A 63 -7.56 7.78 23.63
C GLU A 63 -8.18 7.07 24.83
N ARG A 64 -7.37 6.71 25.84
CA ARG A 64 -7.84 6.10 27.08
C ARG A 64 -8.75 7.03 27.88
N ARG A 65 -8.40 8.32 27.98
CA ARG A 65 -9.24 9.35 28.59
C ARG A 65 -10.49 9.66 27.75
N SER A 66 -10.45 9.49 26.44
CA SER A 66 -11.60 9.67 25.53
C SER A 66 -12.67 8.59 25.68
N PHE A 67 -12.38 7.48 26.39
CA PHE A 67 -13.43 6.58 26.89
C PHE A 67 -14.19 7.17 28.09
N SER A 68 -13.70 8.27 28.67
CA SER A 68 -14.50 9.16 29.52
C SER A 68 -14.97 10.35 28.67
N ASP A 69 -16.17 10.89 28.94
CA ASP A 69 -16.74 12.05 28.23
C ASP A 69 -15.94 13.37 28.42
N ASP A 70 -14.78 13.32 29.11
CA ASP A 70 -13.93 14.47 29.36
C ASP A 70 -12.97 14.74 28.17
N LEU A 71 -13.37 15.68 27.31
CA LEU A 71 -12.54 16.17 26.19
C LEU A 71 -11.45 17.16 26.62
N THR A 72 -11.30 17.48 27.91
CA THR A 72 -10.35 18.50 28.40
C THR A 72 -8.91 18.19 27.98
N GLY A 73 -8.50 16.93 28.09
CA GLY A 73 -7.16 16.49 27.65
C GLY A 73 -6.96 16.64 26.14
N LEU A 74 -7.98 16.33 25.34
CA LEU A 74 -7.91 16.48 23.88
C LEU A 74 -7.83 17.95 23.48
N ARG A 75 -8.61 18.83 24.12
CA ARG A 75 -8.54 20.29 23.89
C ARG A 75 -7.15 20.84 24.17
N ALA A 76 -6.61 20.57 25.35
CA ALA A 76 -5.28 21.07 25.73
C ALA A 76 -4.19 20.66 24.73
N LEU A 77 -4.25 19.43 24.20
CA LEU A 77 -3.29 18.92 23.23
C LEU A 77 -3.49 19.49 21.83
N ALA A 78 -4.75 19.58 21.40
CA ALA A 78 -5.11 20.22 20.15
C ALA A 78 -4.66 21.68 20.10
N ASP A 79 -4.87 22.42 21.20
CA ASP A 79 -4.48 23.82 21.34
C ASP A 79 -2.95 24.00 21.35
N GLN A 80 -2.19 22.95 21.68
CA GLN A 80 -0.73 22.88 21.54
C GLN A 80 -0.27 22.49 20.13
N GLY A 81 -1.20 22.27 19.19
CA GLY A 81 -0.91 21.93 17.79
C GLY A 81 -0.74 20.43 17.51
N HIS A 82 -1.13 19.56 18.45
CA HIS A 82 -1.04 18.11 18.25
C HIS A 82 -2.12 17.62 17.26
N ARG A 83 -1.74 17.45 15.98
CA ARG A 83 -2.67 17.13 14.89
C ARG A 83 -3.55 15.89 15.13
N PRO A 84 -3.03 14.74 15.64
CA PRO A 84 -3.90 13.59 15.91
C PRO A 84 -4.94 13.85 17.00
N SER A 85 -4.61 14.65 18.02
CA SER A 85 -5.57 15.04 19.06
C SER A 85 -6.61 16.00 18.52
N GLU A 86 -6.22 16.94 17.66
CA GLU A 86 -7.15 17.83 16.96
C GLU A 86 -8.15 17.04 16.10
N GLU A 87 -7.68 16.06 15.34
CA GLU A 87 -8.56 15.18 14.54
C GLU A 87 -9.56 14.41 15.42
N MET A 88 -9.07 13.79 16.49
CA MET A 88 -9.93 13.04 17.43
C MET A 88 -10.95 13.97 18.11
N LEU A 89 -10.52 15.16 18.52
CA LEU A 89 -11.37 16.16 19.13
C LEU A 89 -12.48 16.59 18.16
N VAL A 90 -12.14 16.96 16.93
CA VAL A 90 -13.12 17.34 15.90
C VAL A 90 -14.14 16.23 15.68
N ARG A 91 -13.72 14.97 15.54
CA ARG A 91 -14.64 13.83 15.40
C ARG A 91 -15.62 13.72 16.58
N ARG A 92 -15.15 13.93 17.81
CA ARG A 92 -16.00 13.92 19.02
C ARG A 92 -16.96 15.11 19.06
N LEU A 93 -16.49 16.30 18.68
CA LEU A 93 -17.34 17.50 18.60
C LEU A 93 -18.44 17.33 17.54
N VAL A 94 -18.15 16.68 16.40
CA VAL A 94 -19.16 16.33 15.39
C VAL A 94 -20.20 15.36 15.95
N ALA A 95 -19.77 14.35 16.70
CA ALA A 95 -20.66 13.39 17.35
C ALA A 95 -21.53 14.03 18.44
N GLN A 96 -21.00 15.03 19.14
CA GLN A 96 -21.72 15.82 20.15
C GLN A 96 -22.53 16.99 19.56
N GLU A 97 -22.49 17.19 18.23
CA GLU A 97 -23.11 18.32 17.53
C GLU A 97 -22.68 19.69 18.09
N ALA A 98 -21.44 19.79 18.57
CA ALA A 98 -20.86 20.99 19.17
C ALA A 98 -20.43 22.00 18.10
N VAL A 99 -21.42 22.55 17.37
CA VAL A 99 -21.23 23.44 16.21
C VAL A 99 -20.39 24.67 16.55
N GLU A 100 -20.63 25.31 17.69
CA GLU A 100 -19.94 26.56 18.05
C GLU A 100 -18.45 26.32 18.34
N GLU A 101 -18.10 25.19 18.95
CA GLU A 101 -16.69 24.85 19.19
C GLU A 101 -15.99 24.47 17.87
N LEU A 102 -16.67 23.73 16.99
CA LEU A 102 -16.16 23.44 15.64
C LEU A 102 -15.93 24.72 14.83
N ARG A 103 -16.85 25.69 14.91
CA ARG A 103 -16.75 26.99 14.25
C ARG A 103 -15.54 27.77 14.75
N ALA A 104 -15.39 27.89 16.07
CA ALA A 104 -14.23 28.56 16.67
C ALA A 104 -12.91 27.90 16.25
N ARG A 105 -12.85 26.56 16.18
CA ARG A 105 -11.66 25.83 15.73
C ARG A 105 -11.39 26.04 14.23
N ALA A 106 -12.43 26.07 13.39
CA ALA A 106 -12.29 26.34 11.96
C ALA A 106 -11.74 27.77 11.72
N GLU A 107 -12.26 28.76 12.44
CA GLU A 107 -11.79 30.14 12.42
C GLU A 107 -10.34 30.27 12.91
N ALA A 108 -9.96 29.48 13.93
CA ALA A 108 -8.58 29.38 14.41
C ALA A 108 -7.62 28.65 13.43
N GLY A 109 -8.12 28.13 12.30
CA GLY A 109 -7.32 27.54 11.24
C GLY A 109 -7.24 26.02 11.25
N SER A 110 -8.05 25.32 12.07
CA SER A 110 -8.15 23.86 12.03
C SER A 110 -8.66 23.39 10.68
N ARG A 111 -7.83 22.65 9.94
CA ARG A 111 -8.23 22.03 8.67
C ARG A 111 -9.35 21.02 8.89
N TYR A 112 -9.24 20.20 9.94
CA TYR A 112 -10.25 19.19 10.26
C TYR A 112 -11.62 19.84 10.53
N ALA A 113 -11.67 20.87 11.38
CA ALA A 113 -12.92 21.55 11.68
C ALA A 113 -13.52 22.25 10.44
N LYS A 114 -12.68 22.85 9.57
CA LYS A 114 -13.12 23.45 8.31
C LYS A 114 -13.81 22.46 7.37
N TYR A 115 -13.33 21.22 7.29
CA TYR A 115 -13.94 20.19 6.44
C TYR A 115 -15.19 19.55 7.07
N GLU A 116 -15.21 19.36 8.39
CA GLU A 116 -16.30 18.65 9.07
C GLU A 116 -17.52 19.54 9.37
N LEU A 117 -17.31 20.83 9.65
CA LEU A 117 -18.38 21.75 10.03
C LEU A 117 -19.49 21.85 8.97
N PRO A 118 -19.21 22.07 7.66
CA PRO A 118 -20.28 22.18 6.67
C PRO A 118 -21.09 20.89 6.54
N SER A 119 -20.43 19.73 6.60
CA SER A 119 -21.10 18.42 6.56
C SER A 119 -22.03 18.21 7.76
N LEU A 120 -21.61 18.64 8.96
CA LEU A 120 -22.46 18.63 10.16
C LEU A 120 -23.67 19.55 10.00
N LEU A 121 -23.48 20.77 9.49
CA LEU A 121 -24.58 21.72 9.27
C LEU A 121 -25.63 21.18 8.31
N VAL A 122 -25.22 20.52 7.21
CA VAL A 122 -26.14 19.83 6.30
C VAL A 122 -26.94 18.75 7.05
N ARG A 123 -26.28 17.92 7.86
CA ARG A 123 -26.92 16.85 8.64
C ARG A 123 -27.95 17.39 9.64
N MET A 124 -27.71 18.58 10.18
CA MET A 124 -28.63 19.29 11.08
C MET A 124 -29.74 20.06 10.35
N GLY A 125 -29.78 20.03 9.01
CA GLY A 125 -30.75 20.77 8.20
C GLY A 125 -30.48 22.28 8.07
N ARG A 126 -29.29 22.74 8.46
CA ARG A 126 -28.85 24.15 8.39
C ARG A 126 -28.22 24.44 7.02
N LEU A 127 -28.93 24.09 5.95
CA LEU A 127 -28.41 24.18 4.57
C LEU A 127 -28.16 25.62 4.12
N ASP A 128 -29.00 26.56 4.57
CA ASP A 128 -28.88 27.98 4.21
C ASP A 128 -27.52 28.54 4.65
N GLU A 129 -27.02 28.17 5.84
CA GLU A 129 -25.70 28.60 6.32
C GLU A 129 -24.56 28.03 5.46
N VAL A 130 -24.68 26.77 5.03
CA VAL A 130 -23.68 26.13 4.17
C VAL A 130 -23.68 26.78 2.79
N ARG A 131 -24.87 27.10 2.27
CA ARG A 131 -25.03 27.77 0.98
C ARG A 131 -24.45 29.18 1.03
N GLU A 132 -24.77 29.98 2.04
CA GLU A 132 -24.23 31.33 2.21
C GLU A 132 -22.69 31.29 2.30
N SER A 133 -22.14 30.33 3.05
CA SER A 133 -20.70 30.17 3.16
C SER A 133 -20.05 29.73 1.84
N ALA A 134 -20.70 28.84 1.08
CA ALA A 134 -20.25 28.41 -0.24
C ALA A 134 -20.27 29.57 -1.26
N GLU A 135 -21.33 30.39 -1.25
CA GLU A 135 -21.45 31.59 -2.10
C GLU A 135 -20.39 32.65 -1.75
N ALA A 136 -19.94 32.68 -0.49
CA ALA A 136 -18.81 33.51 -0.04
C ALA A 136 -17.42 32.96 -0.46
N GLY A 137 -17.36 31.78 -1.10
CA GLY A 137 -16.14 31.17 -1.61
C GLY A 137 -15.46 30.17 -0.65
N ASP A 138 -16.16 29.68 0.38
CA ASP A 138 -15.64 28.60 1.23
C ASP A 138 -15.70 27.26 0.48
N GLU A 139 -14.54 26.75 0.05
CA GLU A 139 -14.45 25.50 -0.73
C GLU A 139 -15.03 24.27 0.00
N PRO A 140 -14.78 24.04 1.31
CA PRO A 140 -15.41 22.93 2.04
C PRO A 140 -16.93 23.03 2.10
N SER A 141 -17.49 24.23 2.27
CA SER A 141 -18.94 24.44 2.22
C SER A 141 -19.52 24.20 0.84
N MET A 142 -18.81 24.60 -0.22
CA MET A 142 -19.21 24.27 -1.59
C MET A 142 -19.22 22.76 -1.84
N ASP A 143 -18.22 22.02 -1.36
CA ASP A 143 -18.20 20.54 -1.46
C ASP A 143 -19.38 19.90 -0.72
N ALA A 144 -19.65 20.33 0.51
CA ALA A 144 -20.79 19.84 1.28
C ALA A 144 -22.14 20.18 0.61
N TYR A 145 -22.28 21.39 0.07
CA TYR A 145 -23.48 21.83 -0.64
C TYR A 145 -23.73 21.01 -1.90
N VAL A 146 -22.71 20.83 -2.76
CA VAL A 146 -22.83 20.02 -3.98
C VAL A 146 -23.13 18.55 -3.65
N ARG A 147 -22.52 17.97 -2.60
CA ARG A 147 -22.84 16.61 -2.14
C ARG A 147 -24.29 16.48 -1.66
N HIS A 148 -24.81 17.48 -0.97
CA HIS A 148 -26.20 17.52 -0.55
C HIS A 148 -27.12 17.49 -1.78
N LEU A 149 -26.93 18.43 -2.72
CA LEU A 149 -27.70 18.50 -3.97
C LEU A 149 -27.64 17.20 -4.78
N TRP A 150 -26.46 16.55 -4.78
CA TRP A 150 -26.30 15.25 -5.43
C TRP A 150 -27.14 14.17 -4.76
N SER A 151 -27.14 14.12 -3.43
CA SER A 151 -27.92 13.13 -2.66
C SER A 151 -29.43 13.33 -2.78
N THR A 152 -29.89 14.58 -2.94
CA THR A 152 -31.29 14.94 -3.16
C THR A 152 -31.69 14.91 -4.65
N ASN A 153 -30.74 14.61 -5.54
CA ASN A 153 -30.92 14.57 -7.00
C ASN A 153 -31.41 15.92 -7.58
N GLU A 154 -30.96 17.03 -7.01
CA GLU A 154 -31.21 18.40 -7.48
C GLU A 154 -30.27 18.79 -8.62
N VAL A 155 -30.30 18.01 -9.71
CA VAL A 155 -29.35 18.12 -10.83
C VAL A 155 -29.34 19.51 -11.47
N ALA A 156 -30.50 20.17 -11.55
CA ALA A 156 -30.61 21.49 -12.17
C ALA A 156 -29.75 22.55 -11.45
N GLU A 157 -29.65 22.48 -10.12
CA GLU A 157 -28.83 23.41 -9.34
C GLU A 157 -27.34 23.07 -9.49
N ILE A 158 -26.98 21.79 -9.54
CA ILE A 158 -25.61 21.36 -9.83
C ILE A 158 -25.18 21.83 -11.23
N GLU A 159 -26.06 21.76 -12.23
CA GLU A 159 -25.80 22.30 -13.58
C GLU A 159 -25.57 23.81 -13.55
N ARG A 160 -26.39 24.55 -12.81
CA ARG A 160 -26.21 26.00 -12.64
C ARG A 160 -24.85 26.33 -12.02
N LEU A 161 -24.45 25.61 -10.97
CA LEU A 161 -23.16 25.79 -10.30
C LEU A 161 -21.99 25.46 -11.23
N ALA A 162 -22.06 24.36 -11.98
CA ALA A 162 -21.03 23.98 -12.94
C ALA A 162 -20.88 25.01 -14.07
N GLN A 163 -22.00 25.55 -14.58
CA GLN A 163 -21.98 26.62 -15.58
C GLN A 163 -21.42 27.94 -15.02
N ALA A 164 -21.57 28.19 -13.73
CA ALA A 164 -20.94 29.30 -13.04
C ALA A 164 -19.43 29.08 -12.78
N GLY A 165 -18.89 27.92 -13.16
CA GLY A 165 -17.46 27.59 -13.04
C GLY A 165 -17.10 26.77 -11.79
N ASP A 166 -18.08 26.28 -11.02
CA ASP A 166 -17.78 25.44 -9.86
C ASP A 166 -17.24 24.07 -10.29
N ARG A 167 -16.03 23.76 -9.80
CA ARG A 167 -15.30 22.54 -10.19
C ARG A 167 -15.88 21.28 -9.58
N THR A 168 -16.41 21.38 -8.36
CA THR A 168 -16.99 20.24 -7.66
C THR A 168 -18.28 19.84 -8.38
N ALA A 169 -19.18 20.78 -8.64
CA ALA A 169 -20.40 20.57 -9.39
C ALA A 169 -20.15 19.96 -10.77
N ALA A 170 -19.18 20.50 -11.52
CA ALA A 170 -18.78 19.95 -12.81
C ALA A 170 -18.30 18.49 -12.68
N THR A 171 -17.51 18.19 -11.66
CA THR A 171 -16.99 16.84 -11.39
C THR A 171 -18.12 15.83 -11.19
N PHE A 172 -19.11 16.17 -10.35
CA PHE A 172 -20.27 15.31 -10.09
C PHE A 172 -21.11 15.06 -11.35
N LEU A 173 -21.36 16.10 -12.16
CA LEU A 173 -22.09 15.95 -13.43
C LEU A 173 -21.34 15.08 -14.44
N VAL A 174 -20.02 15.22 -14.54
CA VAL A 174 -19.21 14.36 -15.41
C VAL A 174 -19.31 12.91 -14.98
N TYR A 175 -19.25 12.60 -13.68
CA TYR A 175 -19.45 11.24 -13.19
C TYR A 175 -20.84 10.70 -13.53
N ARG A 176 -21.88 11.54 -13.45
CA ARG A 176 -23.25 11.19 -13.83
C ARG A 176 -23.34 10.80 -15.31
N TYR A 177 -22.88 11.71 -16.17
CA TYR A 177 -23.16 11.65 -17.60
C TYR A 177 -22.16 10.80 -18.37
N ALA A 178 -20.93 10.58 -17.86
CA ALA A 178 -19.87 9.88 -18.61
C ALA A 178 -20.27 8.49 -19.13
N ARG A 179 -21.21 7.81 -18.47
CA ARG A 179 -21.67 6.47 -18.86
C ARG A 179 -22.98 6.46 -19.65
N THR A 180 -23.84 7.44 -19.44
CA THR A 180 -25.20 7.46 -20.00
C THR A 180 -25.34 8.45 -21.15
N GLU A 181 -24.70 9.61 -21.04
CA GLU A 181 -24.83 10.77 -21.92
C GLU A 181 -23.45 11.41 -22.13
N PRO A 182 -22.54 10.73 -22.85
CA PRO A 182 -21.14 11.15 -22.95
C PRO A 182 -20.99 12.53 -23.61
N ASP A 183 -21.88 12.90 -24.51
CA ASP A 183 -21.91 14.24 -25.12
C ASP A 183 -22.20 15.32 -24.08
N ARG A 184 -23.12 15.05 -23.15
CA ARG A 184 -23.43 15.95 -22.03
C ARG A 184 -22.26 16.06 -21.05
N ALA A 185 -21.55 14.96 -20.79
CA ALA A 185 -20.33 14.98 -19.99
C ALA A 185 -19.22 15.84 -20.64
N ILE A 186 -19.10 15.78 -21.97
CA ILE A 186 -18.18 16.61 -22.73
C ILE A 186 -18.57 18.09 -22.63
N GLU A 187 -19.85 18.44 -22.78
CA GLU A 187 -20.35 19.81 -22.59
C GLU A 187 -19.99 20.37 -21.20
N VAL A 188 -20.20 19.57 -20.14
CA VAL A 188 -19.85 19.97 -18.77
C VAL A 188 -18.34 20.23 -18.64
N LEU A 189 -17.51 19.39 -19.24
CA LEU A 189 -16.06 19.57 -19.23
C LEU A 189 -15.63 20.83 -19.98
N TYR A 190 -16.36 21.24 -21.02
CA TYR A 190 -16.11 22.52 -21.69
C TYR A 190 -16.45 23.73 -20.80
N TRP A 191 -17.52 23.68 -20.00
CA TRP A 191 -17.82 24.74 -19.02
C TRP A 191 -16.70 24.87 -17.97
N ALA A 192 -16.18 23.72 -17.53
CA ALA A 192 -15.23 23.62 -16.44
C ALA A 192 -13.74 23.77 -16.85
N ASP A 193 -13.39 23.84 -18.14
CA ASP A 193 -12.00 23.92 -18.66
C ASP A 193 -11.29 25.27 -18.34
N HIS A 194 -11.77 26.02 -17.36
CA HIS A 194 -11.06 27.14 -16.74
C HIS A 194 -10.02 26.60 -15.74
N ALA A 195 -8.95 26.03 -16.30
CA ALA A 195 -7.65 25.78 -15.67
C ALA A 195 -7.56 24.66 -14.60
N ALA A 196 -8.02 23.44 -14.89
CA ALA A 196 -7.69 22.27 -14.06
C ALA A 196 -7.17 21.08 -14.90
N THR A 197 -6.03 20.54 -14.49
CA THR A 197 -5.41 19.30 -15.01
C THR A 197 -6.38 18.12 -15.03
N TRP A 198 -7.39 18.11 -14.15
CA TRP A 198 -8.44 17.09 -14.10
C TRP A 198 -9.53 17.23 -15.18
N GLY A 199 -9.79 18.42 -15.74
CA GLY A 199 -10.76 18.57 -16.83
C GLY A 199 -10.21 18.01 -18.14
N GLY A 200 -8.96 18.34 -18.45
CA GLY A 200 -8.32 18.02 -19.74
C GLY A 200 -8.17 16.52 -20.02
N TRP A 201 -7.54 15.77 -19.11
CA TRP A 201 -7.35 14.32 -19.29
C TRP A 201 -8.67 13.53 -19.42
N LYS A 202 -9.72 13.94 -18.69
CA LYS A 202 -11.02 13.28 -18.68
C LYS A 202 -11.79 13.60 -19.95
N LEU A 203 -11.73 14.84 -20.42
CA LEU A 203 -12.27 15.23 -21.71
C LEU A 203 -11.62 14.44 -22.83
N GLU A 204 -10.28 14.37 -22.86
CA GLU A 204 -9.53 13.60 -23.86
C GLU A 204 -9.91 12.11 -23.85
N SER A 205 -10.06 11.52 -22.66
CA SER A 205 -10.51 10.13 -22.51
C SER A 205 -11.93 9.92 -23.06
N LEU A 206 -12.85 10.86 -22.82
CA LEU A 206 -14.22 10.78 -23.31
C LEU A 206 -14.29 11.00 -24.83
N LEU A 207 -13.53 11.95 -25.37
CA LEU A 207 -13.39 12.16 -26.82
C LEU A 207 -12.86 10.89 -27.50
N ALA A 208 -11.86 10.23 -26.91
CA ALA A 208 -11.31 8.98 -27.40
C ALA A 208 -12.35 7.84 -27.36
N ALA A 209 -13.07 7.69 -26.25
CA ALA A 209 -14.12 6.69 -26.10
C ALA A 209 -15.29 6.88 -27.07
N GLN A 210 -15.68 8.13 -27.35
CA GLN A 210 -16.68 8.48 -28.37
C GLN A 210 -16.12 8.47 -29.79
N GLY A 211 -14.80 8.34 -29.95
CA GLY A 211 -14.16 8.28 -31.25
C GLY A 211 -14.17 9.62 -32.02
N ARG A 212 -14.24 10.74 -31.29
CA ARG A 212 -14.21 12.12 -31.80
C ARG A 212 -12.77 12.53 -32.15
N VAL A 213 -12.27 11.98 -33.25
CA VAL A 213 -10.86 12.09 -33.69
C VAL A 213 -10.44 13.54 -33.90
N GLU A 214 -11.24 14.37 -34.57
CA GLU A 214 -10.83 15.75 -34.90
C GLU A 214 -10.76 16.65 -33.66
N GLU A 215 -11.72 16.52 -32.73
CA GLU A 215 -11.69 17.24 -31.45
C GLU A 215 -10.48 16.83 -30.60
N LEU A 216 -10.16 15.52 -30.55
CA LEU A 216 -8.99 15.01 -29.84
C LEU A 216 -7.68 15.45 -30.53
N ARG A 217 -7.64 15.46 -31.86
CA ARG A 217 -6.49 15.93 -32.66
C ARG A 217 -6.19 17.40 -32.39
N ALA A 218 -7.21 18.24 -32.25
CA ALA A 218 -7.03 19.66 -31.92
C ALA A 218 -6.32 19.88 -30.57
N ARG A 219 -6.43 18.94 -29.62
CA ARG A 219 -5.80 19.03 -28.29
C ARG A 219 -4.36 18.49 -28.23
N VAL A 220 -3.90 17.77 -29.25
CA VAL A 220 -2.56 17.15 -29.31
C VAL A 220 -1.40 18.13 -29.06
N PRO A 221 -1.39 19.38 -29.59
CA PRO A 221 -0.27 20.29 -29.38
C PRO A 221 -0.06 20.67 -27.90
N GLY A 222 -1.12 20.67 -27.10
CA GLY A 222 -1.10 21.09 -25.69
C GLY A 222 -1.13 19.96 -24.67
N SER A 223 -1.28 18.70 -25.11
CA SER A 223 -1.47 17.56 -24.21
C SER A 223 -0.81 16.28 -24.73
N TRP A 224 0.17 15.77 -23.97
CA TRP A 224 0.77 14.46 -24.22
C TRP A 224 -0.25 13.33 -24.07
N HIS A 225 -1.26 13.51 -23.22
CA HIS A 225 -2.32 12.55 -22.98
C HIS A 225 -3.27 12.48 -24.18
N ALA A 226 -3.70 13.63 -24.72
CA ALA A 226 -4.47 13.70 -25.97
C ALA A 226 -3.76 12.97 -27.11
N ARG A 227 -2.45 13.19 -27.24
CA ARG A 227 -1.60 12.51 -28.22
C ARG A 227 -1.61 10.99 -28.03
N SER A 228 -1.42 10.53 -26.79
CA SER A 228 -1.43 9.11 -26.45
C SER A 228 -2.77 8.45 -26.76
N GLU A 229 -3.88 9.06 -26.34
CA GLU A 229 -5.25 8.58 -26.58
C GLU A 229 -5.58 8.53 -28.08
N LEU A 230 -5.18 9.55 -28.84
CA LEU A 230 -5.42 9.58 -30.28
C LEU A 230 -4.66 8.45 -31.00
N VAL A 231 -3.39 8.22 -30.65
CA VAL A 231 -2.60 7.13 -31.22
C VAL A 231 -3.23 5.76 -30.92
N GLU A 232 -3.76 5.55 -29.71
CA GLU A 232 -4.48 4.32 -29.38
C GLU A 232 -5.79 4.16 -30.15
N LEU A 233 -6.56 5.24 -30.29
CA LEU A 233 -7.82 5.24 -31.03
C LEU A 233 -7.58 4.93 -32.52
N LEU A 234 -6.56 5.55 -33.13
CA LEU A 234 -6.17 5.29 -34.51
C LEU A 234 -5.75 3.82 -34.71
N ALA A 235 -5.00 3.25 -33.75
CA ALA A 235 -4.64 1.84 -33.78
C ALA A 235 -5.86 0.91 -33.68
N LYS A 236 -6.81 1.19 -32.78
CA LYS A 236 -8.06 0.42 -32.64
C LYS A 236 -8.94 0.48 -33.90
N ARG A 237 -8.91 1.61 -34.62
CA ARG A 237 -9.63 1.81 -35.89
C ARG A 237 -8.85 1.32 -37.12
N GLU A 238 -7.65 0.80 -36.91
CA GLU A 238 -6.72 0.40 -37.98
C GLU A 238 -6.40 1.51 -38.99
N ASP A 239 -6.45 2.78 -38.56
CA ASP A 239 -6.09 3.94 -39.37
C ASP A 239 -4.57 4.05 -39.49
N LEU A 240 -4.03 3.34 -40.48
CA LEU A 240 -2.60 3.37 -40.78
C LEU A 240 -2.12 4.74 -41.25
N ALA A 241 -2.97 5.56 -41.89
CA ALA A 241 -2.57 6.85 -42.41
C ALA A 241 -2.31 7.82 -41.26
N GLY A 242 -3.24 7.90 -40.30
CA GLY A 242 -3.05 8.68 -39.08
C GLY A 242 -1.86 8.19 -38.25
N LEU A 243 -1.70 6.87 -38.08
CA LEU A 243 -0.55 6.33 -37.36
C LEU A 243 0.79 6.66 -38.04
N ARG A 244 0.85 6.68 -39.38
CA ARG A 244 2.04 7.07 -40.16
C ARG A 244 2.42 8.52 -39.93
N GLU A 245 1.44 9.43 -39.85
CA GLU A 245 1.66 10.84 -39.53
C GLU A 245 2.36 11.00 -38.17
N PHE A 246 1.80 10.38 -37.12
CA PHE A 246 2.40 10.42 -35.78
C PHE A 246 3.79 9.75 -35.73
N ALA A 247 3.96 8.62 -36.42
CA ALA A 247 5.24 7.93 -36.50
C ALA A 247 6.31 8.78 -37.24
N GLY A 248 5.93 9.46 -38.32
CA GLY A 248 6.78 10.38 -39.06
C GLY A 248 7.19 11.60 -38.23
N ALA A 249 6.30 12.07 -37.35
CA ALA A 249 6.59 13.09 -36.35
C ALA A 249 7.38 12.56 -35.12
N GLY A 250 7.87 11.32 -35.16
CA GLY A 250 8.74 10.75 -34.13
C GLY A 250 8.02 10.03 -32.98
N ASP A 251 6.70 9.82 -33.04
CA ASP A 251 5.96 9.14 -31.96
C ASP A 251 6.34 7.66 -31.83
N ALA A 252 6.94 7.29 -30.70
CA ALA A 252 7.39 5.92 -30.47
C ALA A 252 6.23 4.91 -30.35
N LYS A 253 5.09 5.35 -29.82
CA LYS A 253 3.89 4.52 -29.62
C LYS A 253 3.19 4.26 -30.94
N ALA A 254 3.06 5.28 -31.79
CA ALA A 254 2.54 5.12 -33.15
C ALA A 254 3.41 4.19 -34.00
N LYS A 255 4.75 4.34 -33.93
CA LYS A 255 5.69 3.40 -34.60
C LYS A 255 5.47 1.95 -34.14
N LYS A 256 5.27 1.73 -32.84
CA LYS A 256 5.01 0.40 -32.28
C LYS A 256 3.71 -0.20 -32.84
N TYR A 257 2.62 0.57 -32.86
CA TYR A 257 1.34 0.10 -33.39
C TYR A 257 1.39 -0.15 -34.89
N LEU A 258 2.08 0.68 -35.67
CA LEU A 258 2.30 0.42 -37.11
C LEU A 258 3.02 -0.89 -37.36
N VAL A 259 4.12 -1.17 -36.65
CA VAL A 259 4.84 -2.45 -36.78
C VAL A 259 3.94 -3.63 -36.45
N SER A 260 3.17 -3.54 -35.37
CA SER A 260 2.22 -4.59 -35.00
C SER A 260 1.14 -4.78 -36.06
N ALA A 261 0.60 -3.71 -36.63
CA ALA A 261 -0.42 -3.76 -37.68
C ALA A 261 0.12 -4.35 -38.98
N TYR A 262 1.33 -3.96 -39.43
CA TYR A 262 1.94 -4.53 -40.63
C TYR A 262 2.31 -6.00 -40.44
N PHE A 263 2.83 -6.37 -39.26
CA PHE A 263 3.14 -7.77 -38.95
C PHE A 263 1.88 -8.64 -38.96
N ALA A 264 0.79 -8.19 -38.33
CA ALA A 264 -0.48 -8.90 -38.33
C ALA A 264 -1.06 -9.09 -39.76
N ARG A 265 -0.80 -8.16 -40.67
CA ARG A 265 -1.23 -8.22 -42.07
C ARG A 265 -0.24 -8.93 -43.00
N GLY A 266 0.95 -9.30 -42.53
CA GLY A 266 1.99 -9.89 -43.36
C GLY A 266 2.63 -8.91 -44.36
N ASP A 267 2.55 -7.60 -44.12
CA ASP A 267 3.09 -6.58 -45.01
C ASP A 267 4.61 -6.44 -44.83
N GLU A 268 5.35 -7.33 -45.49
CA GLU A 268 6.82 -7.34 -45.47
C GLU A 268 7.43 -6.04 -46.01
N GLN A 269 6.84 -5.46 -47.05
CA GLN A 269 7.37 -4.25 -47.69
C GLN A 269 7.31 -3.06 -46.73
N ALA A 270 6.18 -2.89 -46.02
CA ALA A 270 6.04 -1.85 -45.03
C ALA A 270 6.96 -2.05 -43.81
N LEU A 271 7.14 -3.29 -43.35
CA LEU A 271 8.09 -3.61 -42.28
C LEU A 271 9.54 -3.34 -42.69
N GLN A 272 9.92 -3.66 -43.93
CA GLN A 272 11.25 -3.39 -44.46
C GLN A 272 11.53 -1.89 -44.56
N LYS A 273 10.54 -1.09 -44.98
CA LYS A 273 10.65 0.37 -44.99
C LYS A 273 10.87 0.93 -43.58
N LEU A 274 10.08 0.49 -42.59
CA LEU A 274 10.26 0.92 -41.20
C LEU A 274 11.59 0.49 -40.58
N ALA A 275 12.09 -0.69 -40.95
CA ALA A 275 13.43 -1.15 -40.57
C ALA A 275 14.52 -0.22 -41.14
N ALA A 276 14.42 0.14 -42.43
CA ALA A 276 15.36 1.06 -43.08
C ALA A 276 15.35 2.48 -42.47
N GLU A 277 14.23 2.90 -41.89
CA GLU A 277 14.10 4.15 -41.13
C GLU A 277 14.69 4.05 -39.70
N GLY A 278 15.35 2.93 -39.36
CA GLY A 278 16.08 2.74 -38.11
C GLY A 278 15.20 2.31 -36.93
N TYR A 279 14.12 1.55 -37.16
CA TYR A 279 13.24 1.04 -36.11
C TYR A 279 13.51 -0.44 -35.78
N PRO A 280 14.28 -0.77 -34.72
CA PRO A 280 14.78 -2.14 -34.48
C PRO A 280 13.67 -3.18 -34.28
N ARG A 281 12.50 -2.76 -33.78
CA ARG A 281 11.36 -3.65 -33.60
C ARG A 281 10.78 -4.12 -34.94
N ALA A 282 10.87 -3.32 -36.00
CA ALA A 282 10.43 -3.73 -37.34
C ALA A 282 11.33 -4.84 -37.91
N GLU A 283 12.65 -4.74 -37.74
CA GLU A 283 13.61 -5.79 -38.12
C GLU A 283 13.32 -7.12 -37.40
N ALA A 284 13.10 -7.05 -36.08
CA ALA A 284 12.76 -8.24 -35.28
C ALA A 284 11.46 -8.90 -35.75
N MET A 285 10.43 -8.11 -36.11
CA MET A 285 9.17 -8.64 -36.62
C MET A 285 9.29 -9.17 -38.05
N LEU A 286 10.07 -8.52 -38.92
CA LEU A 286 10.35 -9.01 -40.27
C LEU A 286 11.10 -10.35 -40.24
N ALA A 287 12.11 -10.49 -39.37
CA ALA A 287 12.82 -11.75 -39.15
C ALA A 287 11.89 -12.85 -38.62
N ARG A 288 10.92 -12.49 -37.76
CA ARG A 288 9.91 -13.44 -37.26
C ARG A 288 8.93 -13.86 -38.34
N LEU A 289 8.52 -12.96 -39.23
CA LEU A 289 7.61 -13.27 -40.33
C LEU A 289 8.24 -14.20 -41.37
N ARG A 290 9.55 -14.02 -41.62
CA ARG A 290 10.35 -14.82 -42.54
C ARG A 290 10.82 -16.16 -41.99
N ARG A 291 10.63 -16.42 -40.68
CA ARG A 291 10.96 -17.73 -40.11
C ARG A 291 9.90 -18.76 -40.52
N PRO A 292 10.29 -19.93 -41.03
CA PRO A 292 9.36 -21.04 -41.17
C PRO A 292 8.82 -21.41 -39.78
N ALA A 293 7.53 -21.75 -39.69
CA ALA A 293 6.90 -22.12 -38.42
C ALA A 293 7.61 -23.35 -37.82
N GLU A 294 8.48 -23.13 -36.83
CA GLU A 294 9.06 -24.22 -36.04
C GLU A 294 7.95 -24.88 -35.19
N PRO A 295 7.84 -26.21 -35.17
CA PRO A 295 6.97 -26.89 -34.23
C PRO A 295 7.43 -26.58 -32.80
N ALA A 296 6.49 -26.20 -31.93
CA ALA A 296 6.77 -25.78 -30.57
C ALA A 296 7.57 -26.84 -29.78
N PRO A 297 8.57 -26.46 -28.96
CA PRO A 297 9.34 -27.41 -28.18
C PRO A 297 8.45 -28.05 -27.11
N VAL A 298 8.37 -29.37 -27.13
CA VAL A 298 7.70 -30.17 -26.08
C VAL A 298 8.49 -30.00 -24.79
N ARG A 299 7.93 -29.27 -23.82
CA ARG A 299 8.50 -29.18 -22.46
C ARG A 299 8.56 -30.57 -21.86
N ALA A 300 9.76 -31.14 -21.72
CA ALA A 300 9.98 -32.38 -21.00
C ALA A 300 9.46 -32.23 -19.55
N ARG A 301 8.56 -33.13 -19.15
CA ARG A 301 8.05 -33.21 -17.78
C ARG A 301 9.22 -33.46 -16.82
N ARG A 302 9.26 -32.70 -15.73
CA ARG A 302 10.15 -32.93 -14.57
C ARG A 302 10.05 -34.42 -14.13
N PRO A 303 11.17 -35.13 -13.87
CA PRO A 303 11.10 -36.53 -13.46
C PRO A 303 10.27 -36.69 -12.18
N PRO A 304 9.58 -37.84 -12.00
CA PRO A 304 8.73 -38.07 -10.84
C PRO A 304 9.55 -38.04 -9.55
N LYS A 305 8.93 -37.49 -8.50
CA LYS A 305 9.50 -37.37 -7.16
C LYS A 305 9.90 -38.77 -6.63
N PRO A 306 11.13 -38.98 -6.13
CA PRO A 306 11.55 -40.29 -5.62
C PRO A 306 10.71 -40.71 -4.40
N ASP A 307 10.34 -41.99 -4.35
CA ASP A 307 9.55 -42.55 -3.25
C ASP A 307 10.37 -42.66 -1.95
N LEU A 308 9.75 -42.30 -0.82
CA LEU A 308 10.38 -42.36 0.50
C LEU A 308 10.72 -43.79 0.92
N GLY A 309 9.92 -44.78 0.52
CA GLY A 309 10.19 -46.20 0.80
C GLY A 309 11.50 -46.66 0.17
N THR A 310 11.69 -46.34 -1.11
CA THR A 310 12.94 -46.65 -1.84
C THR A 310 14.16 -45.94 -1.26
N LEU A 311 14.01 -44.68 -0.85
CA LEU A 311 15.10 -43.94 -0.22
C LEU A 311 15.48 -44.53 1.14
N ARG A 312 14.49 -44.94 1.97
CA ARG A 312 14.76 -45.59 3.27
C ARG A 312 15.52 -46.90 3.12
N ALA A 313 15.15 -47.74 2.15
CA ALA A 313 15.81 -49.01 1.90
C ALA A 313 17.30 -48.80 1.54
N ARG A 314 17.59 -47.87 0.62
CA ARG A 314 18.97 -47.53 0.25
C ARG A 314 19.79 -47.00 1.41
N VAL A 315 19.18 -46.18 2.28
CA VAL A 315 19.86 -45.67 3.48
C VAL A 315 20.16 -46.80 4.47
N ALA A 316 19.25 -47.78 4.61
CA ALA A 316 19.50 -48.96 5.44
C ALA A 316 20.66 -49.81 4.88
N ASP A 317 20.87 -49.80 3.56
CA ASP A 317 21.99 -50.45 2.88
C ASP A 317 23.30 -49.63 2.93
N GLY A 318 23.31 -48.47 3.60
CA GLY A 318 24.49 -47.63 3.82
C GLY A 318 24.76 -46.57 2.73
N ASP A 319 23.78 -46.28 1.87
CA ASP A 319 23.91 -45.25 0.82
C ASP A 319 23.77 -43.83 1.39
N GLU A 320 24.91 -43.15 1.55
CA GLU A 320 24.96 -41.77 2.06
C GLU A 320 24.39 -40.72 1.09
N GLU A 321 24.40 -40.97 -0.22
CA GLU A 321 23.78 -40.06 -1.20
C GLU A 321 22.25 -40.13 -1.08
N ALA A 322 21.71 -41.35 -0.97
CA ALA A 322 20.31 -41.56 -0.65
C ALA A 322 19.93 -40.96 0.71
N ALA A 323 20.83 -40.96 1.70
CA ALA A 323 20.58 -40.33 3.00
C ALA A 323 20.43 -38.81 2.88
N GLY A 324 21.27 -38.16 2.07
CA GLY A 324 21.15 -36.73 1.79
C GLY A 324 19.84 -36.36 1.10
N VAL A 325 19.39 -37.18 0.13
CA VAL A 325 18.11 -37.01 -0.56
C VAL A 325 16.93 -37.27 0.38
N LEU A 326 17.00 -38.33 1.19
CA LEU A 326 15.97 -38.67 2.19
C LEU A 326 15.80 -37.54 3.20
N ILE A 327 16.89 -36.98 3.74
CA ILE A 327 16.83 -35.85 4.69
C ILE A 327 16.12 -34.63 4.08
N ASN A 328 16.36 -34.33 2.80
CA ASN A 328 15.65 -33.25 2.10
C ASN A 328 14.14 -33.55 1.97
N GLU A 329 13.79 -34.79 1.65
CA GLU A 329 12.40 -35.19 1.46
C GLU A 329 11.63 -35.30 2.79
N LEU A 330 12.28 -35.76 3.86
CA LEU A 330 11.71 -35.78 5.21
C LEU A 330 11.41 -34.37 5.72
N ARG A 331 12.27 -33.39 5.40
CA ARG A 331 12.01 -31.96 5.67
C ARG A 331 10.75 -31.49 4.94
N VAL A 332 10.64 -31.76 3.64
CA VAL A 332 9.47 -31.37 2.84
C VAL A 332 8.19 -32.07 3.33
N ALA A 333 8.30 -33.32 3.79
CA ALA A 333 7.20 -34.09 4.33
C ALA A 333 6.87 -33.78 5.80
N GLY A 334 7.62 -32.89 6.46
CA GLY A 334 7.41 -32.53 7.86
C GLY A 334 7.65 -33.66 8.87
N ARG A 335 8.49 -34.65 8.54
CA ARG A 335 8.75 -35.83 9.37
C ARG A 335 9.84 -35.55 10.42
N ALA A 336 9.51 -34.74 11.42
CA ALA A 336 10.45 -34.34 12.47
C ALA A 336 11.07 -35.52 13.23
N GLY A 337 10.28 -36.55 13.58
CA GLY A 337 10.79 -37.72 14.30
C GLY A 337 11.89 -38.47 13.55
N GLU A 338 11.70 -38.70 12.24
CA GLU A 338 12.71 -39.36 11.40
C GLU A 338 13.97 -38.48 11.24
N LEU A 339 13.81 -37.16 11.13
CA LEU A 339 14.94 -36.22 11.10
C LEU A 339 15.74 -36.23 12.41
N LEU A 340 15.07 -36.35 13.56
CA LEU A 340 15.73 -36.46 14.87
C LEU A 340 16.57 -37.74 14.97
N GLU A 341 16.07 -38.87 14.47
CA GLU A 341 16.85 -40.13 14.47
C GLU A 341 18.08 -40.03 13.57
N HIS A 342 17.97 -39.41 12.40
CA HIS A 342 19.13 -39.13 11.55
C HIS A 342 20.11 -38.14 12.19
N ALA A 343 19.61 -37.16 12.95
CA ALA A 343 20.44 -36.21 13.68
C ALA A 343 21.23 -36.90 14.81
N LYS A 344 20.58 -37.78 15.59
CA LYS A 344 21.23 -38.62 16.62
C LYS A 344 22.28 -39.55 16.02
N ALA A 345 22.07 -40.00 14.77
CA ALA A 345 23.05 -40.76 14.01
C ALA A 345 24.23 -39.90 13.46
N GLY A 346 24.41 -38.67 13.93
CA GLY A 346 25.54 -37.79 13.61
C GLY A 346 25.39 -36.97 12.33
N ARG A 347 24.22 -36.99 11.67
CA ARG A 347 24.02 -36.22 10.43
C ARG A 347 23.61 -34.78 10.74
N ALA A 348 24.60 -33.88 10.79
CA ALA A 348 24.40 -32.46 11.15
C ALA A 348 23.29 -31.74 10.36
N LYS A 349 23.13 -32.07 9.06
CA LYS A 349 22.06 -31.50 8.21
C LYS A 349 20.65 -31.89 8.69
N ALA A 350 20.50 -33.09 9.27
CA ALA A 350 19.23 -33.55 9.80
C ALA A 350 18.82 -32.78 11.06
N TRP A 351 19.77 -32.38 11.93
CA TRP A 351 19.49 -31.54 13.10
C TRP A 351 18.91 -30.18 12.70
N ARG A 352 19.55 -29.51 11.75
CA ARG A 352 19.08 -28.22 11.19
C ARG A 352 17.67 -28.33 10.61
N TYR A 353 17.38 -29.40 9.90
CA TYR A 353 16.06 -29.63 9.31
C TYR A 353 15.03 -30.05 10.35
N TYR A 354 15.42 -30.79 11.39
CA TYR A 354 14.57 -31.09 12.52
C TYR A 354 14.09 -29.80 13.20
N LEU A 355 15.00 -28.90 13.57
CA LEU A 355 14.67 -27.59 14.16
C LEU A 355 13.80 -26.73 13.23
N TRP A 356 14.11 -26.73 11.93
CA TRP A 356 13.28 -26.03 10.94
C TRP A 356 11.86 -26.61 10.87
N VAL A 357 11.70 -27.94 10.81
CA VAL A 357 10.37 -28.58 10.78
C VAL A 357 9.60 -28.29 12.07
N LEU A 358 10.25 -28.33 13.24
CA LEU A 358 9.60 -27.94 14.49
C LEU A 358 9.10 -26.50 14.44
N ALA A 359 9.90 -25.58 13.89
CA ALA A 359 9.51 -24.19 13.74
C ALA A 359 8.34 -24.02 12.76
N GLU A 360 8.35 -24.69 11.61
CA GLU A 360 7.23 -24.62 10.63
C GLU A 360 5.94 -25.23 11.17
N GLN A 361 6.04 -26.21 12.06
CA GLN A 361 4.90 -26.85 12.72
C GLN A 361 4.47 -26.12 14.00
N ASP A 362 5.08 -24.96 14.30
CA ASP A 362 4.80 -24.18 15.50
C ASP A 362 4.90 -25.00 16.81
N ARG A 363 5.86 -25.94 16.85
CA ARG A 363 6.14 -26.83 18.00
C ARG A 363 7.11 -26.18 18.98
N ASP A 364 6.74 -25.01 19.49
CA ASP A 364 7.55 -24.22 20.44
C ASP A 364 7.82 -24.95 21.76
N THR A 365 6.93 -25.85 22.21
CA THR A 365 7.13 -26.67 23.41
C THR A 365 8.36 -27.57 23.32
N GLU A 366 8.75 -28.00 22.12
CA GLU A 366 9.93 -28.83 21.89
C GLU A 366 11.18 -27.99 21.61
N LEU A 367 11.02 -26.80 21.04
CA LEU A 367 12.12 -25.87 20.80
C LEU A 367 12.60 -25.17 22.08
N ARG A 368 11.69 -24.86 23.02
CA ARG A 368 12.02 -24.21 24.31
C ARG A 368 13.13 -24.91 25.09
N PRO A 369 13.01 -26.20 25.47
CA PRO A 369 14.04 -26.85 26.27
C PRO A 369 15.40 -26.94 25.55
N LEU A 370 15.40 -27.00 24.21
CA LEU A 370 16.63 -27.01 23.41
C LEU A 370 17.31 -25.63 23.40
N ALA A 371 16.52 -24.57 23.23
CA ALA A 371 16.99 -23.19 23.31
C ALA A 371 17.51 -22.86 24.72
N ASP A 372 16.80 -23.29 25.76
CA ASP A 372 17.15 -23.06 27.16
C ASP A 372 18.39 -23.87 27.59
N ALA A 373 18.66 -24.99 26.92
CA ALA A 373 19.91 -25.75 27.04
C ALA A 373 21.10 -25.12 26.31
N GLY A 374 20.91 -23.99 25.62
CA GLY A 374 21.98 -23.24 24.95
C GLY A 374 22.19 -23.58 23.47
N ASP A 375 21.28 -24.34 22.82
CA ASP A 375 21.35 -24.54 21.38
C ASP A 375 20.96 -23.26 20.64
N ALA A 376 21.96 -22.60 20.02
CA ALA A 376 21.78 -21.35 19.30
C ALA A 376 20.85 -21.48 18.08
N GLU A 377 20.86 -22.61 17.37
CA GLU A 377 19.95 -22.82 16.24
C GLU A 377 18.52 -23.02 16.72
N ALA A 378 18.31 -23.73 17.83
CA ALA A 378 17.00 -23.89 18.44
C ALA A 378 16.47 -22.55 18.97
N ALA A 379 17.33 -21.76 19.61
CA ALA A 379 17.02 -20.41 20.08
C ALA A 379 16.57 -19.48 18.94
N ARG A 380 17.26 -19.52 17.80
CA ARG A 380 16.88 -18.77 16.58
C ARG A 380 15.54 -19.22 16.02
N HIS A 381 15.31 -20.53 15.93
CA HIS A 381 14.05 -21.09 15.43
C HIS A 381 12.87 -20.79 16.37
N LEU A 382 13.10 -20.86 17.67
CA LEU A 382 12.12 -20.47 18.69
C LEU A 382 11.77 -18.99 18.57
N ALA A 383 12.77 -18.10 18.48
CA ALA A 383 12.54 -16.66 18.29
C ALA A 383 11.66 -16.37 17.07
N ALA A 384 11.87 -17.08 15.96
CA ALA A 384 11.03 -16.97 14.77
C ALA A 384 9.57 -17.40 15.03
N VAL A 385 9.35 -18.51 15.73
CA VAL A 385 8.00 -18.98 16.12
C VAL A 385 7.32 -17.98 17.06
N LEU A 386 8.03 -17.53 18.10
CA LEU A 386 7.51 -16.55 19.07
C LEU A 386 7.15 -15.22 18.38
N GLY A 387 7.97 -14.78 17.42
CA GLY A 387 7.70 -13.60 16.58
C GLY A 387 6.41 -13.73 15.77
N ARG A 388 6.22 -14.86 15.08
CA ARG A 388 4.98 -15.13 14.32
C ARG A 388 3.75 -15.21 15.22
N LYS A 389 3.88 -15.84 16.39
CA LYS A 389 2.82 -15.93 17.41
C LYS A 389 2.61 -14.62 18.19
N ARG A 390 3.44 -13.60 17.96
CA ARG A 390 3.46 -12.33 18.70
C ARG A 390 3.51 -12.53 20.22
N LEU A 391 4.28 -13.50 20.69
CA LEU A 391 4.52 -13.72 22.11
C LEU A 391 5.58 -12.73 22.62
N VAL A 392 5.19 -11.46 22.69
CA VAL A 392 6.08 -10.31 22.93
C VAL A 392 6.74 -10.37 24.31
N HIS A 393 6.04 -10.86 25.34
CA HIS A 393 6.59 -11.02 26.68
C HIS A 393 7.77 -11.99 26.72
N GLU A 394 7.61 -13.18 26.14
CA GLU A 394 8.68 -14.20 26.08
C GLU A 394 9.86 -13.72 25.22
N LEU A 395 9.59 -13.00 24.12
CA LEU A 395 10.64 -12.40 23.30
C LEU A 395 11.46 -11.35 24.06
N ALA A 396 10.80 -10.48 24.84
CA ALA A 396 11.46 -9.45 25.64
C ALA A 396 12.31 -10.07 26.75
N GLU A 397 11.80 -11.08 27.46
CA GLU A 397 12.56 -11.80 28.48
C GLU A 397 13.81 -12.47 27.90
N ARG A 398 13.66 -13.17 26.77
CA ARG A 398 14.79 -13.84 26.10
C ARG A 398 15.81 -12.84 25.56
N ALA A 399 15.36 -11.70 25.02
CA ALA A 399 16.25 -10.62 24.58
C ALA A 399 17.05 -10.05 25.76
N ALA A 400 16.39 -9.79 26.90
CA ALA A 400 17.04 -9.32 28.13
C ALA A 400 18.03 -10.35 28.70
N ALA A 401 17.80 -11.65 28.46
CA ALA A 401 18.74 -12.73 28.79
C ALA A 401 19.91 -12.85 27.79
N GLY A 402 20.01 -11.97 26.78
CA GLY A 402 21.09 -11.93 25.80
C GLY A 402 20.82 -12.67 24.49
N ASN A 403 19.61 -13.19 24.27
CA ASN A 403 19.25 -13.82 23.00
C ASN A 403 18.95 -12.76 21.92
N THR A 404 19.95 -12.47 21.09
CA THR A 404 19.84 -11.48 20.02
C THR A 404 18.84 -11.85 18.92
N ASP A 405 18.58 -13.14 18.67
CA ASP A 405 17.54 -13.55 17.72
C ASP A 405 16.14 -13.24 18.24
N ALA A 406 15.91 -13.40 19.55
CA ALA A 406 14.68 -12.97 20.22
C ALA A 406 14.52 -11.45 20.16
N GLY A 407 15.61 -10.69 20.40
CA GLY A 407 15.61 -9.23 20.26
C GLY A 407 15.33 -8.76 18.83
N ARG A 408 15.86 -9.45 17.81
CA ARG A 408 15.53 -9.18 16.39
C ARG A 408 14.07 -9.50 16.07
N ALA A 409 13.55 -10.62 16.55
CA ALA A 409 12.15 -10.98 16.38
C ALA A 409 11.22 -9.96 17.08
N LEU A 410 11.58 -9.52 18.29
CA LEU A 410 10.88 -8.44 19.00
C LEU A 410 10.89 -7.14 18.20
N LEU A 411 12.05 -6.77 17.65
CA LEU A 411 12.19 -5.58 16.82
C LEU A 411 11.26 -5.61 15.61
N VAL A 412 11.16 -6.75 14.93
CA VAL A 412 10.24 -6.93 13.78
C VAL A 412 8.77 -6.76 14.19
N VAL A 413 8.39 -7.13 15.42
CA VAL A 413 7.03 -6.94 15.92
C VAL A 413 6.70 -5.47 16.20
N ILE A 414 7.65 -4.71 16.78
CA ILE A 414 7.42 -3.32 17.21
C ILE A 414 7.75 -2.27 16.15
N ASP A 415 8.59 -2.61 15.19
CA ASP A 415 9.06 -1.77 14.09
C ASP A 415 9.24 -2.66 12.85
N PRO A 416 8.14 -3.15 12.26
CA PRO A 416 8.21 -4.00 11.07
C PRO A 416 8.95 -3.25 9.96
N PRO A 417 9.79 -3.94 9.16
CA PRO A 417 10.41 -3.31 8.00
C PRO A 417 9.30 -2.73 7.12
N ASP A 418 9.54 -1.55 6.51
CA ASP A 418 8.62 -0.90 5.57
C ASP A 418 8.21 -1.92 4.50
N THR A 419 7.10 -2.58 4.77
CA THR A 419 6.32 -3.33 3.82
C THR A 419 5.41 -2.28 3.23
N SER A 420 5.35 -2.23 1.90
CA SER A 420 4.42 -1.36 1.18
C SER A 420 3.05 -1.37 1.87
N ASP A 421 2.38 -0.21 1.91
CA ASP A 421 1.07 0.03 2.58
C ASP A 421 -0.04 -1.01 2.31
N GLU A 422 0.18 -2.00 1.44
CA GLU A 422 -0.71 -3.12 1.12
C GLU A 422 -0.85 -4.18 2.23
N ASP A 423 0.06 -4.27 3.22
CA ASP A 423 0.06 -5.34 4.23
C ASP A 423 -0.22 -4.89 5.68
N ARG A 424 -0.63 -3.63 5.92
CA ARG A 424 -1.10 -3.22 7.25
C ARG A 424 -2.54 -3.71 7.46
N PRO A 425 -2.82 -4.59 8.44
CA PRO A 425 -4.21 -4.88 8.81
C PRO A 425 -4.85 -3.62 9.36
N ASP A 426 -5.98 -3.23 8.77
CA ASP A 426 -6.87 -2.18 9.27
C ASP A 426 -7.21 -2.48 10.74
N TYR A 427 -6.80 -1.58 11.64
CA TYR A 427 -7.28 -1.51 13.02
C TYR A 427 -8.02 -0.19 13.22
#